data_AF-A0A9X6U8I9-F1
#
_entry.id   AF-A0A9X6U8I9-F1
#
_cell.length_a   1.000
_cell.length_b   1.000
_cell.length_c   1.000
_cell.angle_alpha   90.00
_cell.angle_beta   90.00
_cell.angle_gamma   90.00
#
_symmetry.space_group_name_H-M   'P 1'
#
loop_
_entity.id
_entity.type
_entity.pdbx_description
1 polymer ?
#
loop_
_entity_poly.entity_id
_entity_poly.type
_entity_poly.pdbx_seq_one_letter_code
_entity_poly.pdbx_strand_id
1 'polypeptide(L)' 'MPKLTEYELSYICYYSERVDLTNIAAGFGPKLKSKEITPLLEELRKKNIFEFYKNSYKELLEEN' A
#
# COMPACT_ATOMS: atom_id res chain seq x y z
N MET A 1 7.84 11.45 2.92
CA MET A 1 7.13 10.29 2.35
C MET A 1 7.40 10.22 0.87
N PRO A 2 7.66 9.04 0.30
CA PRO A 2 7.76 8.89 -1.15
C PRO A 2 6.47 9.35 -1.83
N LYS A 3 6.57 9.97 -3.01
CA LYS A 3 5.41 10.37 -3.82
C LYS A 3 4.80 9.12 -4.44
N LEU A 4 3.90 8.47 -3.69
CA LEU A 4 3.07 7.37 -4.17
C LEU A 4 1.75 7.93 -4.68
N THR A 5 1.28 7.43 -5.81
CA THR A 5 -0.06 7.70 -6.33
C THR A 5 -1.12 6.98 -5.50
N GLU A 6 -2.38 7.38 -5.65
CA GLU A 6 -3.51 6.72 -4.98
C GLU A 6 -3.59 5.24 -5.35
N TYR A 7 -3.36 4.88 -6.61
CA TYR A 7 -3.31 3.49 -7.04
C TYR A 7 -2.20 2.70 -6.32
N GLU A 8 -1.00 3.27 -6.24
CA GLU A 8 0.14 2.62 -5.55
C GLU A 8 -0.15 2.46 -4.05
N LEU A 9 -0.78 3.45 -3.40
CA LEU A 9 -1.20 3.35 -1.99
C LEU A 9 -2.27 2.27 -1.80
N SER A 10 -3.29 2.23 -2.67
CA SER A 10 -4.34 1.21 -2.67
C SER A 10 -3.76 -0.20 -2.85
N TYR A 11 -2.85 -0.38 -3.80
CA TYR A 11 -2.12 -1.63 -4.01
C TYR A 11 -1.35 -2.05 -2.75
N ILE A 12 -0.55 -1.14 -2.18
CA ILE A 12 0.27 -1.44 -0.99
C ILE A 12 -0.62 -1.82 0.19
N CYS A 13 -1.68 -1.06 0.47
CA CYS A 13 -2.62 -1.36 1.55
C CYS A 13 -3.25 -2.74 1.36
N TYR A 14 -3.73 -3.05 0.16
CA TYR A 14 -4.36 -4.33 -0.15
C TYR A 14 -3.40 -5.51 -0.02
N TYR A 15 -2.22 -5.43 -0.60
CA TYR A 15 -1.26 -6.55 -0.60
C TYR A 15 -0.48 -6.67 0.70
N SER A 16 -0.40 -5.62 1.53
CA SER A 16 0.30 -5.68 2.82
C SER A 16 -0.25 -6.71 3.80
N GLU A 17 -1.51 -7.12 3.63
CA GLU A 17 -2.15 -8.16 4.45
C GLU A 17 -2.05 -9.56 3.82
N ARG A 18 -1.52 -9.67 2.59
CA ARG A 18 -1.54 -10.90 1.78
C ARG A 18 -0.16 -11.43 1.43
N VAL A 19 0.84 -10.56 1.35
CA VAL A 19 2.21 -10.91 0.96
C VAL A 19 3.23 -10.23 1.86
N ASP A 20 4.46 -10.76 1.85
CA ASP A 20 5.58 -10.15 2.57
C ASP A 20 5.89 -8.73 2.08
N LEU A 21 6.11 -7.79 2.99
CA LEU A 21 6.39 -6.38 2.67
C LEU A 21 7.66 -6.23 1.81
N THR A 22 8.61 -7.14 1.93
CA THR A 22 9.83 -7.16 1.10
C THR A 22 9.49 -7.39 -0.38
N ASN A 23 8.51 -8.27 -0.65
CA ASN A 23 8.04 -8.55 -2.01
C ASN A 23 7.28 -7.36 -2.58
N ILE A 24 6.50 -6.67 -1.75
CA ILE A 24 5.84 -5.41 -2.14
C ILE A 24 6.91 -4.39 -2.54
N ALA A 25 7.90 -4.14 -1.66
CA ALA A 25 8.97 -3.17 -1.90
C ALA A 25 9.74 -3.42 -3.19
N ALA A 26 9.97 -4.69 -3.55
CA ALA A 26 10.66 -5.05 -4.78
C ALA A 26 9.93 -4.52 -6.03
N GLY A 27 8.59 -4.49 -6.02
CA GLY A 27 7.76 -3.94 -7.10
C GLY A 27 7.74 -2.41 -7.18
N PHE A 28 8.16 -1.72 -6.12
CA PHE A 28 8.18 -0.25 -6.03
C PHE A 28 9.59 0.35 -6.03
N GLY A 29 10.64 -0.46 -6.13
CA GLY A 29 12.02 0.04 -6.23
C GLY A 29 12.22 0.85 -7.51
N PRO A 30 12.81 2.07 -7.47
CA PRO A 30 13.52 2.73 -6.36
C PRO A 30 12.67 3.67 -5.49
N LYS A 31 11.36 3.81 -5.75
CA LYS A 31 10.48 4.78 -5.10
C LYS A 31 10.20 4.46 -3.62
N LEU A 32 10.18 3.19 -3.25
CA LEU A 32 9.82 2.74 -1.90
C LEU A 32 10.73 1.60 -1.46
N LYS A 33 11.47 1.80 -0.36
CA LYS A 33 12.28 0.73 0.25
C LYS A 33 11.43 -0.08 1.22
N SER A 34 11.77 -1.34 1.45
CA SER A 34 11.07 -2.22 2.39
C SER A 34 10.93 -1.60 3.79
N LYS A 35 11.99 -0.97 4.28
CA LYS A 35 12.00 -0.25 5.57
C LYS A 35 11.03 0.94 5.66
N GLU A 36 10.55 1.45 4.53
CA GLU A 36 9.64 2.60 4.46
C GLU A 36 8.16 2.16 4.39
N ILE A 37 7.88 0.88 4.11
CA ILE A 37 6.52 0.35 4.03
C ILE A 37 5.87 0.28 5.40
N THR A 38 6.56 -0.27 6.41
CA THR A 38 5.98 -0.38 7.76
C THR A 38 5.58 0.99 8.33
N PRO A 39 6.47 2.03 8.31
CA PRO A 39 6.09 3.38 8.76
C PRO A 39 4.95 3.99 7.93
N LEU A 40 4.91 3.75 6.61
CA LEU A 40 3.82 4.20 5.75
C LEU A 40 2.49 3.60 6.20
N LEU A 41 2.41 2.28 6.38
CA LEU A 41 1.19 1.59 6.80
C LEU A 41 0.72 2.05 8.18
N GLU A 42 1.63 2.23 9.13
CA GLU A 42 1.30 2.77 10.45
C GLU A 42 0.72 4.18 10.37
N GLU A 43 1.28 5.05 9.53
CA GLU A 43 0.76 6.41 9.35
C GLU A 43 -0.64 6.39 8.73
N LEU A 44 -0.87 5.57 7.72
CA LEU A 44 -2.19 5.42 7.08
C LEU A 44 -3.24 4.89 8.07
N ARG A 45 -2.86 3.95 8.95
CA ARG A 45 -3.73 3.45 10.02
C ARG A 45 -4.03 4.53 11.07
N LYS A 46 -3.01 5.28 11.51
CA LYS A 46 -3.20 6.41 12.44
C LYS A 46 -4.13 7.49 11.87
N LYS A 47 -4.10 7.69 10.56
CA LYS A 47 -4.98 8.62 9.84
C LYS A 47 -6.36 8.04 9.51
N ASN A 48 -6.65 6.78 9.86
CA ASN A 48 -7.88 6.05 9.50
C ASN A 48 -8.17 5.98 7.99
N ILE A 49 -7.13 6.10 7.14
CA ILE A 49 -7.25 6.04 5.68
C ILE A 49 -6.73 4.72 5.10
N PHE A 50 -6.15 3.84 5.91
CA PHE A 50 -5.68 2.53 5.47
C PHE A 50 -6.82 1.68 4.88
N GLU A 51 -7.95 1.57 5.60
CA GLU A 51 -9.11 0.79 5.13
C GLU A 51 -9.75 1.39 3.88
N PHE A 52 -9.72 2.71 3.73
CA PHE A 52 -10.18 3.40 2.52
C PHE A 52 -9.39 2.91 1.29
N TYR A 53 -8.05 3.04 1.32
CA TYR A 53 -7.20 2.61 0.21
C TYR A 53 -7.28 1.10 -0.05
N LYS A 54 -7.39 0.28 1.01
CA LYS A 54 -7.56 -1.16 0.88
C LYS A 54 -8.86 -1.52 0.14
N ASN A 55 -9.97 -0.89 0.52
CA ASN A 55 -11.27 -1.15 -0.08
C ASN A 55 -11.34 -0.62 -1.51
N SER A 56 -10.76 0.55 -1.80
CA SER A 56 -10.69 1.06 -3.17
C SER A 56 -9.97 0.09 -4.11
N TYR A 57 -8.90 -0.58 -3.67
CA TYR A 57 -8.27 -1.61 -4.50
C TYR A 57 -9.15 -2.85 -4.68
N LYS A 58 -9.88 -3.25 -3.61
CA LYS A 58 -10.80 -4.38 -3.67
C LYS A 58 -11.93 -4.14 -4.67
N GLU A 59 -12.52 -2.95 -4.65
CA GLU A 59 -13.56 -2.53 -5.59
C GLU A 59 -13.05 -2.57 -7.03
N LEU A 60 -11.85 -2.04 -7.30
CA LEU A 60 -11.22 -2.12 -8.62
C LEU A 60 -11.00 -3.56 -9.11
N LEU A 61 -10.73 -4.51 -8.20
CA LEU A 61 -10.59 -5.92 -8.57
C LEU A 61 -11.93 -6.60 -8.83
N GLU A 62 -13.00 -6.18 -8.15
CA GLU A 62 -14.35 -6.72 -8.34
C GLU A 62 -15.03 -6.19 -9.59
N GLU A 63 -14.57 -5.04 -10.11
CA GLU A 63 -15.03 -4.45 -11.38
C GLU A 63 -14.40 -5.07 -12.65
N ASN A 64 -13.50 -6.05 -12.53
CA ASN A 64 -12.83 -6.76 -13.64
C ASN A 64 -13.18 -8.24 -13.70
#